data_AF-A0A084SS72-F1
#
_entry.id   AF-A0A084SS72-F1
#
_cell.length_a   1.000
_cell.length_b   1.000
_cell.length_c   1.000
_cell.angle_alpha   90.00
_cell.angle_beta   90.00
_cell.angle_gamma   90.00
#
_symmetry.space_group_name_H-M   'P 1'
#
loop_
_entity.id
_entity.type
_entity.pdbx_description
1 polymer ?
#
loop_
_entity_poly.entity_id
_entity_poly.type
_entity_poly.pdbx_seq_one_letter_code
_entity_poly.pdbx_strand_id
1 'polypeptide(L)'
;MKAPSSTLFAVATVLLCHTAQAHISVTSGPAFAAKSQELTFKVGHGCNGADTYRVEIRIPDGVGGVRPLDSTFGKAVVSKDGTGKITSVTWTKAAADVLPSDTQLYKFTLNAALPDTPFTPLFFPTIQTCRAADGTESTTEWVGTSTEHNHLRPEDSSAYPAPYVFLLPARTPGWNKYTVEQHVHDLSVFADAQIVWAGSAAYSANPSTLQLIEKEPNTQVLSAIHPGTEIWVKY
;
A
#
# COMPACT_ATOMS: atom_id res chain seq x y z
N MET A 1 -45.03 35.17 -38.49
CA MET A 1 -44.70 34.95 -37.07
C MET A 1 -43.95 33.62 -36.98
N LYS A 2 -42.64 33.63 -36.73
CA LYS A 2 -41.81 32.41 -36.54
C LYS A 2 -41.43 32.35 -35.06
N ALA A 3 -41.90 31.33 -34.35
CA ALA A 3 -41.46 31.05 -32.98
C ALA A 3 -40.12 30.28 -33.03
N PRO A 4 -39.16 30.53 -32.11
CA PRO A 4 -37.95 29.75 -32.05
C PRO A 4 -38.20 28.46 -31.25
N SER A 5 -37.75 27.33 -31.80
CA SER A 5 -37.67 26.06 -31.06
C SER A 5 -36.61 26.19 -29.96
N SER A 6 -37.04 26.04 -28.71
CA SER A 6 -36.15 26.00 -27.55
C SER A 6 -35.65 24.57 -27.34
N THR A 7 -34.36 24.34 -27.60
CA THR A 7 -33.70 23.05 -27.39
C THR A 7 -33.34 22.91 -25.91
N LEU A 8 -34.04 22.05 -25.17
CA LEU A 8 -33.66 21.67 -23.81
C LEU A 8 -32.39 20.81 -23.85
N PHE A 9 -31.28 21.32 -23.32
CA PHE A 9 -30.11 20.52 -22.99
C PHE A 9 -30.35 19.82 -21.65
N ALA A 10 -30.54 18.50 -21.66
CA ALA A 10 -30.50 17.68 -20.46
C ALA A 10 -29.04 17.46 -20.05
N VAL A 11 -28.60 18.11 -18.97
CA VAL A 11 -27.29 17.85 -18.36
C VAL A 11 -27.40 16.59 -17.52
N ALA A 12 -26.81 15.49 -17.98
CA ALA A 12 -26.68 14.26 -17.21
C ALA A 12 -25.53 14.41 -16.22
N THR A 13 -25.86 14.70 -14.96
CA THR A 13 -24.88 14.74 -13.86
C THR A 13 -24.44 13.31 -13.55
N VAL A 14 -23.25 12.93 -13.99
CA VAL A 14 -22.61 11.67 -13.57
C VAL A 14 -22.20 11.83 -12.11
N LEU A 15 -22.98 11.23 -11.19
CA LEU A 15 -22.55 11.07 -9.81
C LEU A 15 -21.37 10.09 -9.79
N LEU A 16 -20.15 10.64 -9.71
CA LEU A 16 -18.98 9.90 -9.28
C LEU A 16 -19.18 9.53 -7.81
N CYS A 17 -19.75 8.35 -7.55
CA CYS A 17 -19.69 7.71 -6.24
C CYS A 17 -18.21 7.48 -5.93
N HIS A 18 -17.61 8.44 -5.22
CA HIS A 18 -16.31 8.23 -4.60
C HIS A 18 -16.53 7.17 -3.53
N THR A 19 -16.05 5.95 -3.78
CA THR A 19 -15.87 4.98 -2.72
C THR A 19 -14.89 5.60 -1.74
N ALA A 20 -15.40 6.09 -0.60
CA ALA A 20 -14.55 6.60 0.45
C ALA A 20 -13.60 5.47 0.86
N GLN A 21 -12.31 5.62 0.53
CA GLN A 21 -11.28 4.61 0.77
C GLN A 21 -11.01 4.57 2.28
N ALA A 22 -11.82 3.81 3.02
CA ALA A 22 -11.71 3.67 4.47
C ALA A 22 -10.54 2.78 4.92
N HIS A 23 -9.76 2.24 3.97
CA HIS A 23 -8.68 1.29 4.27
C HIS A 23 -7.48 1.97 4.91
N ILE A 24 -6.95 1.35 5.97
CA ILE A 24 -5.64 1.72 6.50
C ILE A 24 -4.59 1.41 5.42
N SER A 25 -3.67 2.34 5.17
CA SER A 25 -2.66 2.23 4.12
C SER A 25 -1.28 2.66 4.61
N VAL A 26 -0.24 2.08 4.04
CA VAL A 26 1.12 2.60 4.19
C VAL A 26 1.31 3.74 3.18
N THR A 27 1.69 4.91 3.66
CA THR A 27 1.82 6.16 2.87
C THR A 27 3.25 6.64 2.73
N SER A 28 4.19 5.96 3.37
CA SER A 28 5.62 6.10 3.14
C SER A 28 6.07 5.23 1.96
N GLY A 29 7.19 5.58 1.34
CA GLY A 29 7.79 4.76 0.31
C GLY A 29 8.61 5.59 -0.68
N PRO A 30 9.18 4.95 -1.71
CA PRO A 30 9.11 3.51 -2.00
C PRO A 30 9.80 2.62 -0.95
N ALA A 31 9.40 1.34 -0.86
CA ALA A 31 9.99 0.39 0.06
C ALA A 31 11.01 -0.53 -0.62
N PHE A 32 12.26 -0.49 -0.18
CA PHE A 32 13.32 -1.36 -0.69
C PHE A 32 13.58 -2.59 0.19
N ALA A 33 13.71 -3.76 -0.44
CA ALA A 33 14.14 -5.00 0.20
C ALA A 33 15.52 -4.85 0.85
N ALA A 34 15.76 -5.57 1.94
CA ALA A 34 17.02 -5.56 2.71
C ALA A 34 17.47 -4.16 3.21
N LYS A 35 16.54 -3.19 3.34
CA LYS A 35 16.81 -1.85 3.87
C LYS A 35 16.03 -1.58 5.14
N SER A 36 16.64 -0.79 6.02
CA SER A 36 15.94 -0.13 7.11
C SER A 36 15.32 1.17 6.63
N GLN A 37 14.04 1.37 6.92
CA GLN A 37 13.30 2.56 6.50
C GLN A 37 12.08 2.82 7.38
N GLU A 38 11.56 4.05 7.29
CA GLU A 38 10.32 4.43 7.96
C GLU A 38 9.09 3.96 7.17
N LEU A 39 8.17 3.34 7.89
CA LEU A 39 6.84 2.95 7.44
C LEU A 39 5.80 3.79 8.17
N THR A 40 4.98 4.55 7.42
CA THR A 40 3.92 5.41 7.99
C THR A 40 2.54 4.91 7.57
N PHE A 41 1.79 4.42 8.55
CA PHE A 41 0.45 3.89 8.43
C PHE A 41 -0.57 5.01 8.64
N LYS A 42 -1.42 5.26 7.65
CA LYS A 42 -2.48 6.26 7.70
C LYS A 42 -3.82 5.57 7.97
N VAL A 43 -4.47 5.99 9.05
CA VAL A 43 -5.87 5.67 9.36
C VAL A 43 -6.72 6.86 8.93
N GLY A 44 -7.56 6.66 7.91
CA GLY A 44 -8.34 7.76 7.33
C GLY A 44 -9.57 8.13 8.15
N HIS A 45 -10.19 7.13 8.78
CA HIS A 45 -11.46 7.24 9.50
C HIS A 45 -11.50 6.24 10.66
N GLY A 46 -12.32 6.54 11.64
CA GLY A 46 -12.76 5.62 12.68
C GLY A 46 -13.77 4.56 12.19
N CYS A 47 -14.49 3.96 13.13
CA CYS A 47 -15.34 2.79 12.88
C CYS A 47 -16.79 3.18 13.12
N ASN A 48 -17.64 3.10 12.10
CA ASN A 48 -19.07 3.44 12.19
C ASN A 48 -19.34 4.82 12.82
N GLY A 49 -18.48 5.81 12.52
CA GLY A 49 -18.58 7.17 13.06
C GLY A 49 -17.97 7.38 14.46
N ALA A 50 -17.50 6.32 15.13
CA ALA A 50 -16.75 6.41 16.38
C ALA A 50 -15.26 6.66 16.12
N ASP A 51 -14.61 7.46 16.98
CA ASP A 51 -13.20 7.82 16.86
C ASP A 51 -12.25 6.62 17.05
N THR A 52 -11.12 6.63 16.34
CA THR A 52 -10.07 5.63 16.52
C THR A 52 -9.41 5.83 17.88
N TYR A 53 -9.42 4.78 18.69
CA TYR A 53 -8.90 4.78 20.06
C TYR A 53 -7.55 4.07 20.17
N ARG A 54 -7.38 2.96 19.45
CA ARG A 54 -6.18 2.13 19.52
C ARG A 54 -5.89 1.51 18.16
N VAL A 55 -4.61 1.43 17.82
CA VAL A 55 -4.12 0.78 16.60
C VAL A 55 -2.99 -0.16 16.98
N GLU A 56 -3.12 -1.42 16.60
CA GLU A 56 -2.08 -2.44 16.71
C GLU A 56 -1.64 -2.84 15.30
N ILE A 57 -0.36 -2.69 15.01
CA ILE A 57 0.27 -3.13 13.77
C ILE A 57 1.07 -4.38 14.07
N ARG A 58 0.69 -5.51 13.47
CA ARG A 58 1.43 -6.77 13.59
C ARG A 58 2.65 -6.73 12.67
N ILE A 59 3.79 -7.14 13.22
CA ILE A 59 5.07 -7.18 12.52
C ILE A 59 5.21 -8.54 11.84
N PRO A 60 5.24 -8.60 10.49
CA PRO A 60 5.35 -9.86 9.77
C PRO A 60 6.74 -10.49 9.93
N ASP A 61 6.83 -11.77 9.59
CA ASP A 61 8.10 -12.50 9.59
C ASP A 61 9.13 -11.85 8.65
N GLY A 62 10.41 -11.96 9.01
CA GLY A 62 11.50 -11.34 8.26
C GLY A 62 11.67 -9.83 8.52
N VAL A 63 10.71 -9.15 9.15
CA VAL A 63 10.87 -7.76 9.58
C VAL A 63 11.59 -7.69 10.93
N GLY A 64 12.65 -6.90 10.97
CA GLY A 64 13.51 -6.74 12.13
C GLY A 64 13.72 -5.27 12.53
N GLY A 65 14.45 -5.05 13.63
CA GLY A 65 14.90 -3.71 14.02
C GLY A 65 13.78 -2.68 14.23
N VAL A 66 12.56 -3.13 14.57
CA VAL A 66 11.38 -2.28 14.67
C VAL A 66 11.53 -1.26 15.79
N ARG A 67 11.44 0.02 15.44
CA ARG A 67 11.51 1.16 16.36
C ARG A 67 10.38 2.14 16.02
N PRO A 68 9.30 2.17 16.81
CA PRO A 68 8.21 3.11 16.57
C PRO A 68 8.53 4.53 17.03
N LEU A 69 7.89 5.50 16.38
CA LEU A 69 7.74 6.85 16.92
C LEU A 69 6.52 6.91 17.85
N ASP A 70 6.60 7.73 18.89
CA ASP A 70 5.42 8.17 19.63
C ASP A 70 4.48 8.92 18.66
N SER A 71 3.17 8.88 18.90
CA SER A 71 2.17 9.53 18.04
C SER A 71 1.28 10.48 18.83
N THR A 72 0.25 11.05 18.18
CA THR A 72 -0.79 11.81 18.88
C THR A 72 -1.58 10.96 19.89
N PHE A 73 -1.45 9.62 19.83
CA PHE A 73 -2.02 8.70 20.81
C PHE A 73 -1.09 8.50 22.01
N GLY A 74 0.08 9.14 22.01
CA GLY A 74 1.10 8.97 23.04
C GLY A 74 2.11 7.88 22.67
N LYS A 75 2.59 7.18 23.71
CA LYS A 75 3.71 6.26 23.59
C LYS A 75 3.35 4.98 22.86
N ALA A 76 4.23 4.56 21.96
CA ALA A 76 4.13 3.25 21.33
C ALA A 76 4.53 2.15 22.32
N VAL A 77 3.79 1.04 22.32
CA VAL A 77 4.11 -0.18 23.08
C VAL A 77 4.56 -1.26 22.11
N VAL A 78 5.76 -1.80 22.33
CA VAL A 78 6.33 -2.89 21.52
C VAL A 78 6.12 -4.21 22.22
N SER A 79 5.38 -5.12 21.58
CA SER A 79 5.14 -6.47 22.06
C SER A 79 6.17 -7.44 21.51
N LYS A 80 6.57 -8.43 22.32
CA LYS A 80 7.53 -9.48 21.95
C LYS A 80 7.00 -10.86 22.31
N ASP A 81 7.38 -11.87 21.55
CA ASP A 81 7.13 -13.27 21.90
C ASP A 81 8.16 -13.81 22.92
N GLY A 82 8.02 -15.09 23.29
CA GLY A 82 8.92 -15.76 24.24
C GLY A 82 10.37 -15.90 23.77
N THR A 83 10.66 -15.64 22.49
CA THR A 83 12.03 -15.62 21.93
C THR A 83 12.63 -14.21 21.90
N GLY A 84 11.86 -13.19 22.28
CA GLY A 84 12.26 -11.80 22.25
C GLY A 84 12.06 -11.13 20.88
N LYS A 85 11.49 -11.83 19.90
CA LYS A 85 11.12 -11.27 18.60
C LYS A 85 9.94 -10.33 18.75
N ILE A 86 10.00 -9.17 18.10
CA ILE A 86 8.90 -8.19 18.10
C ILE A 86 7.74 -8.75 17.26
N THR A 87 6.54 -8.75 17.82
CA THR A 87 5.33 -9.29 17.18
C THR A 87 4.32 -8.21 16.79
N SER A 88 4.26 -7.12 17.54
CA SER A 88 3.39 -5.99 17.21
C SER A 88 3.86 -4.69 17.84
N VAL A 89 3.35 -3.58 17.30
CA VAL A 89 3.43 -2.26 17.91
C VAL A 89 2.02 -1.70 18.08
N THR A 90 1.72 -1.22 19.29
CA THR A 90 0.41 -0.67 19.64
C THR A 90 0.52 0.78 20.08
N TRP A 91 -0.38 1.62 19.58
CA TRP A 91 -0.62 2.96 20.09
C TRP A 91 -2.04 3.04 20.63
N THR A 92 -2.19 3.58 21.84
CA THR A 92 -3.49 3.71 22.52
C THR A 92 -3.65 5.11 23.04
N LYS A 93 -4.65 5.82 22.52
CA LYS A 93 -5.01 7.17 22.94
C LYS A 93 -5.42 7.17 24.42
N ALA A 94 -5.21 8.27 25.14
CA ALA A 94 -5.80 8.39 26.48
C ALA A 94 -7.33 8.47 26.35
N ALA A 95 -8.06 7.86 27.30
CA ALA A 95 -9.53 7.86 27.23
C ALA A 95 -10.14 9.28 27.18
N ALA A 96 -9.49 10.25 27.83
CA ALA A 96 -9.91 11.65 27.83
C ALA A 96 -9.72 12.37 26.48
N ASP A 97 -8.87 11.84 25.60
CA ASP A 97 -8.56 12.44 24.30
C ASP A 97 -9.44 11.86 23.17
N VAL A 98 -10.25 10.84 23.47
CA VAL A 98 -11.18 10.24 22.50
C VAL A 98 -12.22 11.27 22.09
N LEU A 99 -12.34 11.48 20.78
CA LEU A 99 -13.28 12.43 20.22
C LEU A 99 -14.69 11.85 20.22
N PRO A 100 -15.73 12.69 20.34
CA PRO A 100 -17.12 12.24 20.34
C PRO A 100 -17.55 11.65 18.98
N SER A 101 -16.82 11.94 17.91
CA SER A 101 -17.09 11.46 16.56
C SER A 101 -15.82 11.37 15.70
N ASP A 102 -15.90 10.55 14.67
CA ASP A 102 -14.87 10.38 13.64
C ASP A 102 -14.70 11.67 12.81
N THR A 103 -13.70 12.46 13.16
CA THR A 103 -13.44 13.78 12.54
C THR A 103 -11.98 13.99 12.16
N GLN A 104 -11.11 13.01 12.45
CA GLN A 104 -9.68 13.15 12.28
C GLN A 104 -9.07 11.95 11.57
N LEU A 105 -8.00 12.23 10.82
CA LEU A 105 -7.08 11.22 10.31
C LEU A 105 -5.91 11.04 11.29
N TYR A 106 -5.35 9.84 11.32
CA TYR A 106 -4.21 9.50 12.17
C TYR A 106 -3.08 8.87 11.38
N LYS A 107 -1.85 9.08 11.87
CA LYS A 107 -0.63 8.48 11.31
C LYS A 107 0.19 7.83 12.41
N PHE A 108 0.69 6.63 12.12
CA PHE A 108 1.56 5.85 13.00
C PHE A 108 2.80 5.46 12.24
N THR A 109 3.98 5.78 12.77
CA THR A 109 5.24 5.60 12.06
C THR A 109 6.18 4.70 12.85
N LEU A 110 6.85 3.79 12.14
CA LEU A 110 7.92 2.96 12.68
C LEU A 110 9.07 2.87 11.70
N ASN A 111 10.30 2.85 12.18
CA ASN A 111 11.44 2.39 11.40
C ASN A 111 11.55 0.87 11.51
N ALA A 112 11.78 0.18 10.40
CA ALA A 112 11.98 -1.27 10.38
C ALA A 112 12.96 -1.71 9.29
N ALA A 113 13.71 -2.78 9.57
CA ALA A 113 14.51 -3.50 8.59
C ALA A 113 13.60 -4.48 7.83
N LEU A 114 13.51 -4.31 6.51
CA LEU A 114 12.66 -5.12 5.65
C LEU A 114 13.40 -6.37 5.14
N PRO A 115 12.67 -7.47 4.89
CA PRO A 115 13.27 -8.71 4.40
C PRO A 115 13.88 -8.53 3.00
N ASP A 116 14.80 -9.43 2.67
CA ASP A 116 15.42 -9.50 1.34
C ASP A 116 14.57 -10.33 0.37
N THR A 117 13.34 -9.87 0.14
CA THR A 117 12.35 -10.53 -0.74
C THR A 117 11.79 -9.50 -1.73
N PRO A 118 12.58 -9.07 -2.73
CA PRO A 118 12.11 -8.12 -3.72
C PRO A 118 10.94 -8.67 -4.54
N PHE A 119 10.20 -7.77 -5.18
CA PHE A 119 9.01 -8.04 -5.97
C PHE A 119 7.86 -8.71 -5.21
N THR A 120 7.85 -8.60 -3.88
CA THR A 120 6.86 -9.26 -3.03
C THR A 120 6.09 -8.23 -2.20
N PRO A 121 4.75 -8.32 -2.09
CA PRO A 121 4.00 -7.53 -1.13
C PRO A 121 4.32 -7.98 0.30
N LEU A 122 4.67 -7.03 1.15
CA LEU A 122 4.86 -7.24 2.58
C LEU A 122 3.68 -6.64 3.34
N PHE A 123 2.78 -7.51 3.81
CA PHE A 123 1.59 -7.13 4.54
C PHE A 123 1.88 -6.91 6.03
N PHE A 124 1.21 -5.91 6.59
CA PHE A 124 1.24 -5.55 7.99
C PHE A 124 -0.19 -5.61 8.54
N PRO A 125 -0.65 -6.81 8.98
CA PRO A 125 -1.98 -6.98 9.54
C PRO A 125 -2.21 -5.98 10.66
N THR A 126 -3.32 -5.26 10.62
CA THR A 126 -3.59 -4.16 11.54
C THR A 126 -4.93 -4.33 12.22
N ILE A 127 -4.99 -4.11 13.52
CA ILE A 127 -6.23 -4.08 14.30
C ILE A 127 -6.51 -2.64 14.67
N GLN A 128 -7.68 -2.15 14.28
CA GLN A 128 -8.18 -0.84 14.66
C GLN A 128 -9.29 -1.01 15.68
N THR A 129 -9.10 -0.44 16.87
CA THR A 129 -10.18 -0.32 17.85
C THR A 129 -10.67 1.12 17.85
N CYS A 130 -11.97 1.29 17.71
CA CYS A 130 -12.66 2.57 17.84
C CYS A 130 -13.49 2.59 19.11
N ARG A 131 -13.69 3.78 19.68
CA ARG A 131 -14.43 3.95 20.92
C ARG A 131 -15.48 5.05 20.78
N ALA A 132 -16.73 4.70 21.03
CA ALA A 132 -17.84 5.65 21.01
C ALA A 132 -17.84 6.53 22.27
N ALA A 133 -18.58 7.64 22.23
CA ALA A 133 -18.67 8.61 23.33
C ALA A 133 -19.23 8.00 24.64
N ASP A 134 -20.04 6.95 24.54
CA ASP A 134 -20.55 6.19 25.70
C ASP A 134 -19.53 5.19 26.27
N GLY A 135 -18.35 5.11 25.66
CA GLY A 135 -17.24 4.24 26.06
C GLY A 135 -17.22 2.88 25.36
N THR A 136 -18.22 2.53 24.54
CA THR A 136 -18.30 1.26 23.83
C THR A 136 -17.16 1.12 22.81
N GLU A 137 -16.41 0.02 22.87
CA GLU A 137 -15.36 -0.29 21.90
C GLU A 137 -15.88 -1.18 20.76
N SER A 138 -15.41 -0.92 19.55
CA SER A 138 -15.59 -1.78 18.37
C SER A 138 -14.24 -2.03 17.72
N THR A 139 -14.08 -3.15 17.02
CA THR A 139 -12.80 -3.52 16.40
C THR A 139 -13.00 -3.93 14.95
N THR A 140 -12.08 -3.48 14.10
CA THR A 140 -11.96 -3.86 12.70
C THR A 140 -10.59 -4.49 12.48
N GLU A 141 -10.58 -5.67 11.84
CA GLU A 141 -9.37 -6.40 11.48
C GLU A 141 -9.02 -6.19 10.00
N TRP A 142 -7.90 -5.53 9.76
CA TRP A 142 -7.31 -5.29 8.44
C TRP A 142 -6.23 -6.34 8.18
N VAL A 143 -6.65 -7.56 7.84
CA VAL A 143 -5.80 -8.76 7.78
C VAL A 143 -5.80 -9.46 6.42
N GLY A 144 -6.60 -9.00 5.46
CA GLY A 144 -6.71 -9.58 4.13
C GLY A 144 -5.43 -9.40 3.31
N THR A 145 -4.92 -10.48 2.72
CA THR A 145 -3.65 -10.52 1.97
C THR A 145 -3.83 -10.68 0.47
N SER A 146 -5.06 -10.58 -0.05
CA SER A 146 -5.29 -10.58 -1.49
C SER A 146 -4.82 -9.25 -2.08
N THR A 147 -3.83 -9.29 -2.97
CA THR A 147 -3.45 -8.15 -3.82
C THR A 147 -4.26 -8.08 -5.13
N GLU A 148 -5.11 -9.07 -5.40
CA GLU A 148 -5.76 -9.15 -6.70
C GLU A 148 -7.08 -8.37 -6.73
N HIS A 149 -7.30 -7.62 -7.81
CA HIS A 149 -8.62 -7.20 -8.29
C HIS A 149 -9.41 -8.41 -8.84
N ASN A 150 -9.31 -9.57 -8.20
CA ASN A 150 -9.88 -10.78 -8.76
C ASN A 150 -11.41 -10.68 -8.66
N HIS A 151 -12.09 -10.93 -9.77
CA HIS A 151 -13.54 -11.12 -9.86
C HIS A 151 -13.99 -12.41 -9.16
N LEU A 152 -13.23 -12.88 -8.17
CA LEU A 152 -13.60 -14.03 -7.36
C LEU A 152 -14.78 -13.66 -6.48
N ARG A 153 -15.67 -14.63 -6.41
CA ARG A 153 -16.98 -14.59 -5.79
C ARG A 153 -16.89 -14.00 -4.37
N PRO A 154 -17.82 -13.10 -3.98
CA PRO A 154 -17.79 -12.35 -2.70
C PRO A 154 -17.79 -13.20 -1.41
N GLU A 155 -17.73 -14.52 -1.50
CA GLU A 155 -17.80 -15.44 -0.36
C GLU A 155 -16.42 -15.80 0.23
N ASP A 156 -15.29 -15.41 -0.39
CA ASP A 156 -13.95 -15.89 0.04
C ASP A 156 -12.93 -14.81 0.47
N SER A 157 -13.34 -13.54 0.61
CA SER A 157 -12.49 -12.55 1.31
C SER A 157 -13.33 -11.58 2.13
N SER A 158 -13.92 -12.07 3.22
CA SER A 158 -14.60 -11.22 4.22
C SER A 158 -13.65 -10.35 5.04
N ALA A 159 -12.33 -10.49 4.87
CA ALA A 159 -11.32 -9.76 5.61
C ALA A 159 -10.98 -8.43 4.90
N TYR A 160 -11.02 -7.33 5.64
CA TYR A 160 -10.56 -6.04 5.13
C TYR A 160 -9.06 -6.13 4.77
N PRO A 161 -8.61 -5.50 3.68
CA PRO A 161 -7.23 -5.64 3.21
C PRO A 161 -6.25 -5.05 4.22
N ALA A 162 -5.20 -5.81 4.51
CA ALA A 162 -4.10 -5.35 5.36
C ALA A 162 -3.30 -4.27 4.63
N PRO A 163 -2.82 -3.24 5.35
CA PRO A 163 -1.80 -2.33 4.83
C PRO A 163 -0.58 -3.13 4.36
N TYR A 164 0.00 -2.76 3.23
CA TYR A 164 1.19 -3.40 2.72
C TYR A 164 2.11 -2.41 2.03
N VAL A 165 3.36 -2.83 1.84
CA VAL A 165 4.30 -2.21 0.91
C VAL A 165 4.74 -3.24 -0.11
N PHE A 166 4.95 -2.82 -1.36
CA PHE A 166 5.60 -3.68 -2.34
C PHE A 166 7.11 -3.50 -2.24
N LEU A 167 7.85 -4.58 -1.98
CA LEU A 167 9.30 -4.53 -1.79
C LEU A 167 10.00 -4.41 -3.15
N LEU A 168 10.61 -3.27 -3.41
CA LEU A 168 11.43 -3.02 -4.59
C LEU A 168 12.84 -3.58 -4.39
N PRO A 169 13.50 -4.04 -5.45
CA PRO A 169 14.89 -4.46 -5.38
C PRO A 169 15.80 -3.26 -5.05
N ALA A 170 16.95 -3.54 -4.44
CA ALA A 170 17.98 -2.52 -4.23
C ALA A 170 18.46 -1.95 -5.58
N ARG A 171 18.62 -0.63 -5.66
CA ARG A 171 19.00 0.11 -6.87
C ARG A 171 20.41 0.66 -6.76
N THR A 172 21.18 0.54 -7.83
CA THR A 172 22.47 1.21 -8.00
C THR A 172 22.48 2.02 -9.30
N PRO A 173 23.22 3.15 -9.38
CA PRO A 173 23.31 3.90 -10.63
C PRO A 173 23.85 3.04 -11.78
N GLY A 174 23.18 3.07 -12.93
CA GLY A 174 23.56 2.25 -14.09
C GLY A 174 22.78 0.94 -14.19
N TRP A 175 23.42 -0.08 -14.79
CA TRP A 175 22.78 -1.36 -15.08
C TRP A 175 22.76 -2.29 -13.86
N ASN A 176 21.57 -2.74 -13.51
CA ASN A 176 21.30 -3.68 -12.43
C ASN A 176 20.70 -4.95 -13.05
N LYS A 177 21.12 -6.12 -12.57
CA LYS A 177 20.55 -7.41 -12.95
C LYS A 177 19.72 -7.94 -11.79
N TYR A 178 18.49 -8.36 -12.08
CA TYR A 178 17.62 -9.00 -11.09
C TYR A 178 17.02 -10.28 -11.64
N THR A 179 16.71 -11.24 -10.76
CA THR A 179 15.79 -12.34 -11.04
C THR A 179 14.48 -12.01 -10.36
N VAL A 180 13.40 -11.99 -11.13
CA VAL A 180 12.06 -11.69 -10.61
C VAL A 180 11.41 -12.98 -10.15
N GLU A 181 11.22 -13.14 -8.85
CA GLU A 181 10.67 -14.39 -8.26
C GLU A 181 9.13 -14.43 -8.22
N GLN A 182 8.49 -13.29 -8.43
CA GLN A 182 7.03 -13.15 -8.39
C GLN A 182 6.50 -12.59 -9.71
N HIS A 183 5.22 -12.84 -10.01
CA HIS A 183 4.63 -12.22 -11.18
C HIS A 183 4.47 -10.71 -10.97
N VAL A 184 5.04 -9.90 -11.86
CA VAL A 184 4.93 -8.44 -11.84
C VAL A 184 4.07 -8.00 -13.02
N HIS A 185 2.81 -7.69 -12.76
CA HIS A 185 1.88 -7.17 -13.77
C HIS A 185 1.95 -5.63 -13.87
N ASP A 186 2.09 -4.93 -12.72
CA ASP A 186 2.23 -3.47 -12.71
C ASP A 186 3.71 -3.08 -12.85
N LEU A 187 4.10 -2.66 -14.05
CA LEU A 187 5.47 -2.23 -14.34
C LEU A 187 5.80 -0.82 -13.81
N SER A 188 4.83 -0.11 -13.20
CA SER A 188 5.09 1.18 -12.54
C SER A 188 6.05 1.06 -11.34
N VAL A 189 6.30 -0.16 -10.85
CA VAL A 189 7.38 -0.46 -9.89
C VAL A 189 8.78 -0.07 -10.42
N PHE A 190 8.91 0.15 -11.73
CA PHE A 190 10.10 0.67 -12.42
C PHE A 190 9.91 2.10 -12.94
N ALA A 191 9.00 2.90 -12.36
CA ALA A 191 8.72 4.26 -12.83
C ALA A 191 9.92 5.20 -12.81
N ASP A 192 10.92 4.91 -12.00
CA ASP A 192 12.18 5.65 -11.89
C ASP A 192 13.33 5.02 -12.68
N ALA A 193 13.10 3.90 -13.39
CA ALA A 193 14.06 3.34 -14.32
C ALA A 193 14.04 4.09 -15.66
N GLN A 194 15.22 4.23 -16.27
CA GLN A 194 15.35 4.71 -17.64
C GLN A 194 14.80 3.69 -18.64
N ILE A 195 15.07 2.40 -18.40
CA ILE A 195 14.60 1.27 -19.23
C ILE A 195 14.75 -0.06 -18.45
N VAL A 196 13.84 -0.99 -18.73
CA VAL A 196 13.84 -2.37 -18.25
C VAL A 196 13.90 -3.29 -19.46
N TRP A 197 14.75 -4.31 -19.42
CA TRP A 197 14.85 -5.36 -20.43
C TRP A 197 14.58 -6.73 -19.82
N ALA A 198 13.84 -7.56 -20.55
CA ALA A 198 13.61 -8.97 -20.27
C ALA A 198 13.74 -9.75 -21.59
N GLY A 199 14.90 -10.35 -21.85
CA GLY A 199 15.19 -10.97 -23.15
C GLY A 199 15.08 -9.95 -24.29
N SER A 200 14.20 -10.21 -25.26
CA SER A 200 13.89 -9.32 -26.39
C SER A 200 12.72 -8.36 -26.13
N ALA A 201 12.24 -8.24 -24.89
CA ALA A 201 11.18 -7.32 -24.52
C ALA A 201 11.72 -6.17 -23.65
N ALA A 202 11.19 -4.97 -23.82
CA ALA A 202 11.59 -3.79 -23.05
C ALA A 202 10.42 -2.94 -22.57
N TYR A 203 10.60 -2.28 -21.43
CA TYR A 203 9.66 -1.32 -20.85
C TYR A 203 10.38 -0.03 -20.45
N SER A 204 9.69 1.10 -20.58
CA SER A 204 10.11 2.36 -19.99
C SER A 204 8.87 3.16 -19.59
N ALA A 205 8.89 3.72 -18.38
CA ALA A 205 7.86 4.66 -17.93
C ALA A 205 7.94 6.02 -18.66
N ASN A 206 9.10 6.34 -19.25
CA ASN A 206 9.24 7.51 -20.13
C ASN A 206 8.56 7.25 -21.49
N PRO A 207 7.54 8.05 -21.88
CA PRO A 207 6.80 7.82 -23.12
C PRO A 207 7.63 7.95 -24.39
N SER A 208 8.65 8.82 -24.40
CA SER A 208 9.55 8.98 -25.54
C SER A 208 10.41 7.73 -25.75
N THR A 209 10.96 7.18 -24.67
CA THR A 209 11.70 5.90 -24.74
C THR A 209 10.78 4.74 -25.11
N LEU A 210 9.54 4.72 -24.61
CA LEU A 210 8.55 3.70 -24.99
C LEU A 210 8.26 3.71 -26.49
N GLN A 211 8.08 4.89 -27.09
CA GLN A 211 7.91 5.01 -28.56
C GLN A 211 9.13 4.55 -29.36
N LEU A 212 10.33 4.64 -28.79
CA LEU A 212 11.53 4.09 -29.41
C LEU A 212 11.53 2.55 -29.34
N ILE A 213 11.16 1.99 -28.19
CA ILE A 213 10.99 0.53 -28.00
C ILE A 213 9.99 -0.03 -29.01
N GLU A 214 8.83 0.62 -29.19
CA GLU A 214 7.78 0.20 -30.14
C GLU A 214 8.25 0.17 -31.60
N LYS A 215 9.29 0.94 -31.94
CA LYS A 215 9.84 1.04 -33.31
C LYS A 215 11.10 0.20 -33.50
N GLU A 216 11.67 -0.33 -32.42
CA GLU A 216 12.94 -1.05 -32.45
C GLU A 216 12.74 -2.44 -33.09
N PRO A 217 13.46 -2.77 -34.18
CA PRO A 217 13.35 -4.08 -34.81
C PRO A 217 13.64 -5.22 -33.84
N ASN A 218 12.84 -6.29 -33.92
CA ASN A 218 12.97 -7.49 -33.08
C ASN A 218 12.80 -7.24 -31.57
N THR A 219 12.22 -6.10 -31.17
CA THR A 219 11.91 -5.80 -29.76
C THR A 219 10.40 -5.82 -29.51
N GLN A 220 9.99 -6.42 -28.40
CA GLN A 220 8.60 -6.41 -27.92
C GLN A 220 8.42 -5.40 -26.80
N VAL A 221 7.23 -4.82 -26.67
CA VAL A 221 6.87 -4.06 -25.47
C VAL A 221 6.64 -5.04 -24.32
N LEU A 222 7.40 -4.91 -23.25
CA LEU A 222 7.23 -5.68 -22.04
C LEU A 222 6.00 -5.16 -21.28
N SER A 223 5.02 -6.03 -21.05
CA SER A 223 3.76 -5.69 -20.37
C SER A 223 3.61 -6.33 -18.99
N ALA A 224 4.33 -7.42 -18.72
CA ALA A 224 4.42 -8.08 -17.42
C ALA A 224 5.71 -8.90 -17.33
N ILE A 225 6.13 -9.27 -16.12
CA ILE A 225 7.30 -10.13 -15.88
C ILE A 225 6.85 -11.39 -15.14
N HIS A 226 7.26 -12.55 -15.62
CA HIS A 226 6.93 -13.84 -15.01
C HIS A 226 8.00 -14.29 -14.01
N PRO A 227 7.63 -15.11 -13.00
CA PRO A 227 8.59 -15.70 -12.08
C PRO A 227 9.77 -16.39 -12.79
N GLY A 228 10.97 -16.26 -12.25
CA GLY A 228 12.21 -16.79 -12.80
C GLY A 228 12.81 -15.96 -13.95
N THR A 229 12.19 -14.85 -14.35
CA THR A 229 12.72 -14.02 -15.44
C THR A 229 13.91 -13.18 -14.95
N GLU A 230 15.05 -13.29 -15.65
CA GLU A 230 16.14 -12.35 -15.47
C GLU A 230 15.85 -11.04 -16.22
N ILE A 231 15.97 -9.91 -15.51
CA ILE A 231 15.80 -8.58 -16.07
C ILE A 231 17.05 -7.73 -15.89
N TRP A 232 17.25 -6.81 -16.83
CA TRP A 232 18.27 -5.76 -16.76
C TRP A 232 17.58 -4.41 -16.66
N VAL A 233 17.85 -3.67 -15.58
CA VAL A 233 17.23 -2.38 -15.31
C VAL A 233 18.30 -1.32 -15.26
N LYS A 234 18.10 -0.23 -16.01
CA LYS A 234 18.96 0.94 -15.92
C LYS A 234 18.29 2.01 -15.08
N TYR A 235 18.88 2.34 -13.94
CA TYR A 235 18.51 3.50 -13.12
C TYR A 235 19.43 4.68 -13.44
#